data_AF-A0A9D4N8D9-F1
#
_entry.id   AF-A0A9D4N8D9-F1
#
_cell.length_a   1.000
_cell.length_b   1.000
_cell.length_c   1.000
_cell.angle_alpha   90.00
_cell.angle_beta   90.00
_cell.angle_gamma   90.00
#
_symmetry.space_group_name_H-M   'P 1'
#
loop_
_entity.id
_entity.type
_entity.pdbx_description
1 polymer ?
#
loop_
_entity_poly.entity_id
_entity_poly.type
_entity_poly.pdbx_seq_one_letter_code
_entity_poly.pdbx_strand_id
1 'polypeptide(L)' 'MLQVAISARPAKPITIQDLRQALLEEWVRCPQDSIRGLISSMRRRCQSVINANGNHTRY' A
#
# COMPACT_ATOMS: atom_id res chain seq x y z
N MET A 1 -2.10 -0.75 3.10
CA MET A 1 -3.48 -0.71 2.56
C MET A 1 -3.90 -2.09 2.07
N LEU A 2 -3.32 -2.59 0.97
CA LEU A 2 -3.67 -3.91 0.42
C LEU A 2 -3.44 -5.06 1.41
N GLN A 3 -2.30 -5.07 2.12
CA GLN A 3 -2.03 -6.10 3.14
C GLN A 3 -3.08 -6.11 4.26
N VAL A 4 -3.55 -4.93 4.69
CA VAL A 4 -4.60 -4.81 5.71
C VAL A 4 -5.92 -5.33 5.17
N ALA A 5 -6.26 -4.96 3.93
CA ALA A 5 -7.48 -5.43 3.25
C ALA A 5 -7.48 -6.95 3.10
N ILE A 6 -6.38 -7.54 2.61
CA ILE A 6 -6.23 -9.01 2.46
C ILE A 6 -6.34 -9.72 3.80
N SER A 7 -5.73 -9.17 4.85
CA SER A 7 -5.77 -9.75 6.19
C SER A 7 -7.17 -9.67 6.83
N ALA A 8 -7.98 -8.68 6.43
CA ALA A 8 -9.34 -8.49 6.89
C ALA A 8 -10.41 -9.25 6.07
N ARG A 9 -10.00 -10.00 5.03
CA ARG A 9 -10.95 -10.78 4.22
C ARG A 9 -11.58 -11.89 5.05
N PRO A 10 -12.89 -12.14 4.91
CA PRO A 10 -13.60 -13.18 5.65
C PRO A 10 -13.09 -14.58 5.31
N ALA A 11 -12.69 -14.80 4.05
CA ALA A 11 -12.00 -16.00 3.62
C ALA A 11 -10.50 -15.70 3.45
N LYS A 12 -9.67 -16.33 4.28
CA LYS A 12 -8.22 -16.21 4.19
C LYS A 12 -7.73 -17.06 3.00
N PRO A 13 -6.90 -16.52 2.10
CA PRO A 13 -6.33 -17.31 1.01
C PRO A 13 -5.43 -18.40 1.57
N ILE A 14 -5.64 -19.65 1.12
CA ILE A 14 -4.92 -20.83 1.60
C ILE A 14 -3.86 -21.25 0.57
N THR A 15 -4.16 -21.12 -0.72
CA THR A 15 -3.22 -21.42 -1.82
C THR A 15 -2.60 -20.14 -2.40
N ILE A 16 -1.53 -20.31 -3.18
CA ILE A 16 -0.92 -19.21 -3.94
C ILE A 16 -1.92 -18.65 -4.98
N GLN A 17 -2.75 -19.51 -5.59
CA GLN A 17 -3.79 -19.05 -6.52
C GLN A 17 -4.82 -18.16 -5.81
N ASP A 18 -5.29 -18.57 -4.63
CA ASP A 18 -6.25 -17.76 -3.85
C ASP A 18 -5.66 -16.42 -3.45
N LEU A 19 -4.38 -16.40 -3.05
CA LEU A 19 -3.70 -15.16 -2.67
C LEU A 19 -3.58 -14.21 -3.88
N ARG A 20 -3.22 -14.74 -5.05
CA ARG A 20 -3.14 -13.96 -6.28
C ARG A 20 -4.50 -13.36 -6.64
N GLN A 21 -5.56 -14.16 -6.55
CA GLN A 21 -6.92 -13.71 -6.82
C GLN A 21 -7.37 -12.64 -5.83
N ALA A 22 -7.13 -12.85 -4.52
CA ALA A 22 -7.44 -11.87 -3.48
C ALA A 22 -6.67 -10.55 -3.69
N LEU A 23 -5.40 -10.61 -4.09
CA LEU A 23 -4.60 -9.42 -4.42
C LEU A 23 -5.21 -8.62 -5.57
N LEU A 24 -5.65 -9.28 -6.64
CA LEU A 24 -6.27 -8.61 -7.79
C LEU A 24 -7.60 -7.97 -7.40
N GLU A 25 -8.43 -8.66 -6.64
CA GLU A 25 -9.71 -8.13 -6.16
C GLU A 25 -9.54 -6.92 -5.23
N GLU A 26 -8.58 -6.96 -4.30
CA GLU A 26 -8.28 -5.80 -3.46
C GLU A 26 -7.65 -4.66 -4.25
N TRP A 27 -6.83 -4.98 -5.25
CA TRP A 27 -6.21 -3.96 -6.11
C TRP A 27 -7.26 -3.18 -6.89
N VAL A 28 -8.22 -3.86 -7.51
CA VAL A 28 -9.32 -3.22 -8.26
C VAL A 28 -10.20 -2.37 -7.33
N ARG A 29 -10.35 -2.76 -6.07
CA ARG A 29 -11.13 -2.03 -5.06
C ARG A 29 -10.37 -0.87 -4.39
N CYS A 30 -9.08 -0.71 -4.68
CA CYS A 30 -8.27 0.34 -4.08
C CYS A 30 -8.85 1.74 -4.42
N PRO A 31 -9.21 2.57 -3.42
CA PRO A 31 -9.77 3.89 -3.70
C PRO A 31 -8.74 4.77 -4.41
N GLN A 32 -9.12 5.36 -5.55
CA GLN A 32 -8.22 6.22 -6.32
C GLN A 32 -7.72 7.42 -5.52
N ASP A 33 -8.52 7.95 -4.59
CA ASP A 33 -8.09 9.04 -3.70
C ASP A 33 -6.97 8.63 -2.75
N SER A 34 -6.89 7.34 -2.41
CA SER A 34 -5.75 6.82 -1.64
C SER A 34 -4.46 6.87 -2.47
N ILE A 35 -4.53 6.49 -3.75
CA ILE A 35 -3.38 6.58 -4.68
C ILE A 35 -2.99 8.05 -4.90
N ARG A 36 -3.96 8.93 -5.14
CA ARG A 36 -3.72 10.37 -5.28
C ARG A 36 -3.10 10.96 -4.02
N GLY A 37 -3.54 10.54 -2.83
CA GLY A 37 -2.96 10.94 -1.55
C GLY A 37 -1.51 10.48 -1.38
N LEU A 38 -1.16 9.29 -1.87
CA LEU A 38 0.23 8.82 -1.89
C LEU A 38 1.09 9.70 -2.81
N ILE A 39 0.62 9.99 -4.02
CA ILE A 39 1.33 10.85 -4.99
C ILE A 39 1.51 12.26 -4.43
N SER A 40 0.44 12.87 -3.90
CA SER A 40 0.51 14.22 -3.34
C SER A 40 1.44 14.29 -2.12
N SER A 41 1.55 13.21 -1.35
CA SER A 41 2.47 13.12 -0.20
C SER A 41 3.95 13.04 -0.59
N MET A 42 4.28 12.76 -1.86
CA MET A 42 5.64 12.42 -2.27
C MET A 42 6.65 13.53 -1.98
N ARG A 43 6.30 14.79 -2.27
CA ARG A 43 7.17 15.95 -1.98
C ARG A 43 7.61 15.96 -0.51
N ARG A 44 6.68 15.71 0.42
CA ARG A 44 6.98 15.68 1.86
C ARG A 44 7.88 14.50 2.23
N ARG A 45 7.70 13.33 1.61
CA ARG A 45 8.56 12.15 1.85
C ARG A 45 9.98 12.39 1.35
N CYS A 46 10.13 12.94 0.15
CA CYS A 46 11.44 13.34 -0.39
C CYS A 46 12.12 14.36 0.52
N GLN A 47 11.39 15.37 1.02
CA GLN A 47 11.95 16.32 1.98
C GLN A 47 12.40 15.63 3.29
N SER A 48 11.65 14.62 3.75
CA SER A 48 12.05 13.84 4.93
C SER A 48 13.39 13.12 4.71
N VAL A 49 13.62 12.59 3.50
CA VAL A 49 14.88 11.92 3.16
C VAL A 49 16.03 12.93 3.07
N ILE A 50 15.79 14.09 2.46
CA ILE A 50 16.76 15.19 2.41
C ILE A 50 17.17 15.61 3.83
N ASN A 51 16.19 15.83 4.72
CA ASN A 51 16.44 16.22 6.10
C ASN A 51 17.18 15.12 6.89
N ALA A 52 17.02 13.85 6.50
CA ALA A 52 17.74 12.72 7.08
C ALA A 52 19.13 12.52 6.47
N ASN A 53 19.60 13.40 5.58
CA ASN A 53 20.83 13.23 4.80
C ASN A 53 20.86 11.91 4.03
N GLY A 54 19.72 11.49 3.48
CA GLY A 54 19.57 10.21 2.78
C GLY A 54 19.34 8.99 3.67
N ASN A 55 19.38 9.13 5.00
CA ASN A 55 19.09 8.02 5.91
C ASN A 55 17.61 7.65 5.96
N HIS A 56 17.31 6.55 6.68
CA HIS A 56 15.95 6.07 6.88
C HIS A 56 15.03 7.13 7.49
N THR A 57 13.79 7.15 7.01
CA THR A 57 12.71 8.01 7.52
C THR A 57 11.57 7.14 8.03
N ARG A 58 10.52 7.74 8.60
CA ARG A 58 9.33 7.00 9.05
C ARG A 58 8.49 6.39 7.91
N TYR A 59 8.75 6.79 6.67
CA TYR A 59 8.03 6.34 5.48
C TYR A 59 8.73 5.16 4.83
#